data_AF-A0A550C8U8-F1
#
_entry.id   AF-A0A550C8U8-F1
#
_cell.length_a   1.000
_cell.length_b   1.000
_cell.length_c   1.000
_cell.angle_alpha   90.00
_cell.angle_beta   90.00
_cell.angle_gamma   90.00
#
_symmetry.space_group_name_H-M   'P 1'
#
loop_
_entity.id
_entity.type
_entity.pdbx_description
1 polymer ?
#
loop_
_entity_poly.entity_id
_entity_poly.type
_entity_poly.pdbx_seq_one_letter_code
_entity_poly.pdbx_strand_id
1 'polypeptide(L)'
;MLLCGSVICCLCHIIIAALIGSFYQNWPAHTAGGWAGVAFIFIYMVAFGTSWGPIAWAMPSEVFPSSIRAKGVAISATVNWLSNFLVGLITPPLNDAAPFGAFAFYAVMTFLSFVWTYLFVPETKGRSLEDMDAVFGDSTASEESESRQRIAQSLLDVRKVEEVEGVPWSS
;
A
#
# COMPACT_ATOMS: atom_id res chain seq x y z
N MET A 1 -7.44 10.33 -3.49
CA MET A 1 -7.90 9.17 -4.34
C MET A 1 -8.13 7.92 -3.49
N LEU A 2 -7.15 7.53 -2.67
CA LEU A 2 -7.32 6.47 -1.67
C LEU A 2 -8.53 6.71 -0.75
N LEU A 3 -8.68 7.93 -0.22
CA LEU A 3 -9.79 8.25 0.69
C LEU A 3 -11.17 8.00 0.05
N CYS A 4 -11.40 8.53 -1.15
CA CYS A 4 -12.66 8.31 -1.87
C CYS A 4 -12.90 6.82 -2.16
N GLY A 5 -11.86 6.09 -2.56
CA GLY A 5 -11.92 4.64 -2.77
C GLY A 5 -12.29 3.89 -1.49
N SER A 6 -11.64 4.22 -0.38
CA SER A 6 -11.93 3.64 0.94
C SER A 6 -13.36 3.88 1.40
N VAL A 7 -13.90 5.10 1.19
CA VAL A 7 -15.30 5.42 1.51
C VAL A 7 -16.25 4.54 0.70
N ILE A 8 -16.06 4.46 -0.62
CA ILE A 8 -16.92 3.65 -1.49
C ILE A 8 -16.84 2.17 -1.10
N CYS A 9 -15.63 1.65 -0.86
CA CYS A 9 -15.43 0.27 -0.44
C CYS A 9 -16.08 -0.06 0.90
N CYS A 10 -16.01 0.85 1.87
CA CYS A 10 -16.63 0.70 3.19
C CYS A 10 -18.16 0.71 3.09
N LEU A 11 -18.74 1.66 2.35
CA LEU A 11 -20.19 1.74 2.13
C LEU A 11 -20.72 0.48 1.44
N CYS A 12 -20.02 -0.03 0.41
CA CYS A 12 -20.42 -1.26 -0.27
C CYS A 12 -20.44 -2.46 0.69
N HIS A 13 -19.40 -2.62 1.52
CA HIS A 13 -19.34 -3.71 2.50
C HIS A 13 -20.40 -3.60 3.59
N ILE A 14 -20.71 -2.39 4.07
CA ILE A 14 -21.79 -2.17 5.04
C ILE A 14 -23.14 -2.58 4.43
N ILE A 15 -23.40 -2.17 3.19
CA ILE A 15 -24.65 -2.51 2.49
C ILE A 15 -24.74 -4.02 2.24
N ILE A 16 -23.66 -4.66 1.79
CA ILE A 16 -23.62 -6.13 1.59
C ILE A 16 -23.86 -6.85 2.91
N ALA A 17 -23.18 -6.45 4.00
CA ALA A 17 -23.38 -7.04 5.32
C ALA A 17 -24.83 -6.87 5.81
N ALA A 18 -25.44 -5.71 5.59
CA ALA A 18 -26.85 -5.46 5.95
C ALA A 18 -27.82 -6.32 5.12
N LEU A 19 -27.59 -6.46 3.80
CA LEU A 19 -28.40 -7.30 2.93
C LEU A 19 -28.31 -8.78 3.31
N ILE A 20 -27.10 -9.27 3.58
CA ILE A 20 -26.89 -10.65 4.03
C ILE A 20 -27.52 -10.85 5.40
N GLY A 21 -27.29 -9.95 6.37
CA GLY A 21 -27.90 -10.05 7.70
C GLY A 21 -29.43 -10.08 7.66
N SER A 22 -30.03 -9.35 6.74
CA SER A 22 -31.50 -9.27 6.62
C SER A 22 -32.11 -10.46 5.87
N PHE A 23 -31.42 -11.01 4.87
CA PHE A 23 -32.02 -11.95 3.92
C PHE A 23 -31.34 -13.34 3.87
N TYR A 24 -30.33 -13.63 4.69
CA TYR A 24 -29.58 -14.89 4.58
C TYR A 24 -30.43 -16.16 4.71
N GLN A 25 -31.54 -16.08 5.46
CA GLN A 25 -32.42 -17.21 5.74
C GLN A 25 -33.30 -17.61 4.56
N ASN A 26 -33.61 -16.69 3.63
CA ASN A 26 -34.55 -16.98 2.55
C ASN A 26 -34.30 -16.12 1.29
N TRP A 27 -33.16 -16.34 0.64
CA TRP A 27 -32.83 -15.68 -0.64
C TRP A 27 -33.86 -15.88 -1.76
N PRO A 28 -34.50 -17.06 -1.94
CA PRO A 28 -35.51 -17.24 -2.99
C PRO A 28 -36.71 -16.30 -2.85
N ALA A 29 -37.06 -15.88 -1.62
CA ALA A 29 -38.11 -14.90 -1.38
C ALA A 29 -37.64 -13.43 -1.59
N HIS A 30 -36.32 -13.20 -1.59
CA HIS A 30 -35.71 -11.86 -1.64
C HIS A 30 -34.68 -11.74 -2.79
N THR A 31 -35.07 -12.17 -3.98
CA THR A 31 -34.19 -12.18 -5.17
C THR A 31 -33.67 -10.79 -5.54
N ALA A 32 -34.48 -9.73 -5.39
CA ALA A 32 -34.05 -8.36 -5.61
C ALA A 32 -32.91 -7.94 -4.67
N GLY A 33 -32.96 -8.35 -3.39
CA GLY A 33 -31.89 -8.11 -2.43
C GLY A 33 -30.60 -8.88 -2.77
N GLY A 34 -30.74 -10.11 -3.26
CA GLY A 34 -29.62 -10.90 -3.76
C GLY A 34 -28.90 -10.22 -4.94
N TRP A 35 -29.66 -9.78 -5.96
CA TRP A 35 -29.10 -9.06 -7.09
C TRP A 35 -28.50 -7.70 -6.71
N ALA A 36 -29.09 -6.99 -5.74
CA ALA A 36 -28.50 -5.78 -5.19
C ALA A 36 -27.13 -6.08 -4.53
N GLY A 37 -27.03 -7.15 -3.74
CA GLY A 37 -25.76 -7.59 -3.15
C GLY A 37 -24.69 -7.86 -4.20
N VAL A 38 -25.04 -8.57 -5.27
CA VAL A 38 -24.13 -8.81 -6.42
C VAL A 38 -23.68 -7.49 -7.06
N ALA A 39 -24.58 -6.55 -7.29
CA ALA A 39 -24.23 -5.25 -7.85
C ALA A 39 -23.24 -4.48 -6.97
N PHE A 40 -23.46 -4.47 -5.64
CA PHE A 40 -22.52 -3.83 -4.69
C PHE A 40 -21.16 -4.53 -4.63
N ILE A 41 -21.10 -5.85 -4.84
CA ILE A 41 -19.82 -6.58 -4.98
C ILE A 41 -19.05 -6.06 -6.20
N PHE A 42 -19.72 -5.89 -7.35
CA PHE A 42 -19.07 -5.35 -8.55
C PHE A 42 -18.61 -3.90 -8.37
N ILE A 43 -19.43 -3.06 -7.73
CA ILE A 43 -19.04 -1.67 -7.42
C ILE A 43 -17.81 -1.66 -6.51
N TYR A 44 -17.80 -2.52 -5.48
CA TYR A 44 -16.63 -2.70 -4.63
C TYR A 44 -15.39 -3.12 -5.44
N MET A 45 -15.51 -4.11 -6.35
CA MET A 45 -14.38 -4.58 -7.16
C MET A 45 -13.79 -3.46 -8.02
N VAL A 46 -14.63 -2.63 -8.64
CA VAL A 46 -14.17 -1.48 -9.45
C VAL A 46 -13.54 -0.40 -8.57
N ALA A 47 -14.17 -0.05 -7.45
CA ALA A 47 -13.63 0.94 -6.52
C ALA A 47 -12.28 0.49 -5.93
N PHE A 48 -12.18 -0.76 -5.50
CA PHE A 48 -10.95 -1.35 -5.00
C PHE A 48 -9.87 -1.40 -6.09
N GLY A 49 -10.22 -1.88 -7.28
CA GLY A 49 -9.29 -2.01 -8.41
C GLY A 49 -8.73 -0.68 -8.93
N THR A 50 -9.48 0.42 -8.78
CA THR A 50 -9.03 1.77 -9.19
C THR A 50 -8.32 2.55 -8.08
N SER A 51 -8.46 2.13 -6.83
CA SER A 51 -7.84 2.78 -5.68
C SER A 51 -6.77 1.89 -5.04
N TRP A 52 -7.16 1.03 -4.11
CA TRP A 52 -6.27 0.19 -3.32
C TRP A 52 -5.45 -0.79 -4.15
N GLY A 53 -5.99 -1.32 -5.25
CA GLY A 53 -5.31 -2.27 -6.13
C GLY A 53 -3.92 -1.79 -6.57
N PRO A 54 -3.81 -0.75 -7.41
CA PRO A 54 -2.52 -0.23 -7.86
C PRO A 54 -1.78 0.53 -6.75
N ILE A 55 -2.49 1.29 -5.91
CA ILE A 55 -1.84 2.20 -4.97
C ILE A 55 -1.17 1.44 -3.82
N ALA A 56 -1.73 0.30 -3.36
CA ALA A 56 -1.09 -0.49 -2.30
C ALA A 56 0.27 -1.07 -2.69
N TRP A 57 0.51 -1.31 -3.98
CA TRP A 57 1.80 -1.77 -4.48
C TRP A 57 2.79 -0.63 -4.75
N ALA A 58 2.28 0.55 -5.16
CA ALA A 58 3.11 1.72 -5.41
C ALA A 58 3.54 2.43 -4.11
N MET A 59 2.62 2.57 -3.15
CA MET A 59 2.81 3.36 -1.92
C MET A 59 4.07 2.99 -1.12
N PRO A 60 4.42 1.72 -0.88
CA PRO A 60 5.64 1.40 -0.13
C PRO A 60 6.90 1.99 -0.78
N SER A 61 6.97 2.00 -2.12
CA SER A 61 8.12 2.57 -2.83
C SER A 61 8.22 4.09 -2.73
N GLU A 62 7.08 4.77 -2.50
CA GLU A 62 6.98 6.22 -2.34
C GLU A 62 7.22 6.65 -0.90
N VAL A 63 6.81 5.85 0.09
CA VAL A 63 6.90 6.16 1.52
C VAL A 63 8.29 5.88 2.08
N PHE A 64 8.99 4.85 1.60
CA PHE A 64 10.31 4.53 2.11
C PHE A 64 11.43 5.36 1.46
N PRO A 65 12.32 5.96 2.26
CA PRO A 65 13.48 6.69 1.76
C PRO A 65 14.42 5.77 0.99
N SER A 66 15.16 6.33 0.03
CA SER A 66 15.93 5.57 -0.98
C SER A 66 16.88 4.53 -0.35
N SER A 67 17.52 4.89 0.77
CA SER A 67 18.50 4.05 1.48
C SER A 67 17.91 2.74 2.04
N ILE A 68 16.64 2.74 2.45
CA ILE A 68 15.95 1.57 3.02
C ILE A 68 14.81 1.03 2.16
N ARG A 69 14.51 1.68 1.04
CA ARG A 69 13.36 1.37 0.18
C ARG A 69 13.25 -0.11 -0.17
N ALA A 70 14.34 -0.73 -0.59
CA ALA A 70 14.33 -2.15 -0.96
C ALA A 70 13.90 -3.05 0.21
N LYS A 71 14.39 -2.77 1.42
CA LYS A 71 14.03 -3.53 2.64
C LYS A 71 12.58 -3.25 3.05
N GLY A 72 12.15 -1.99 3.02
CA GLY A 72 10.79 -1.58 3.35
C GLY A 72 9.76 -2.21 2.42
N VAL A 73 9.98 -2.14 1.11
CA VAL A 73 9.13 -2.78 0.09
C VAL A 73 9.07 -4.29 0.28
N ALA A 74 10.18 -4.95 0.58
CA ALA A 74 10.20 -6.39 0.84
C ALA A 74 9.35 -6.77 2.06
N ILE A 75 9.45 -6.03 3.17
CA ILE A 75 8.63 -6.24 4.36
C ILE A 75 7.15 -6.03 4.04
N SER A 76 6.80 -4.96 3.33
CA SER A 76 5.42 -4.70 2.90
C SER A 76 4.86 -5.84 2.06
N ALA A 77 5.65 -6.39 1.13
CA ALA A 77 5.24 -7.54 0.32
C ALA A 77 5.05 -8.79 1.18
N THR A 78 5.95 -9.08 2.12
CA THR A 78 5.80 -10.22 3.03
C THR A 78 4.55 -10.10 3.89
N VAL A 79 4.27 -8.92 4.45
CA VAL A 79 3.05 -8.67 5.23
C VAL A 79 1.81 -8.84 4.35
N ASN A 80 1.83 -8.34 3.11
CA ASN A 80 0.71 -8.52 2.18
C ASN A 80 0.39 -10.01 1.93
N TRP A 81 1.41 -10.82 1.60
CA TRP A 81 1.22 -12.24 1.35
C TRP A 81 0.80 -13.01 2.60
N LEU A 82 1.35 -12.65 3.77
CA LEU A 82 0.94 -13.23 5.04
C LEU A 82 -0.52 -12.90 5.38
N SER A 83 -0.95 -11.65 5.16
CA SER A 83 -2.35 -11.25 5.34
C SER A 83 -3.28 -12.01 4.39
N ASN A 84 -2.89 -12.20 3.13
CA ASN A 84 -3.67 -13.00 2.18
C ASN A 84 -3.82 -14.46 2.65
N PHE A 85 -2.73 -15.06 3.15
CA PHE A 85 -2.76 -16.40 3.72
C PHE A 85 -3.71 -16.51 4.92
N LEU A 86 -3.63 -15.55 5.85
CA LEU A 86 -4.51 -15.51 7.02
C LEU A 86 -5.99 -15.34 6.64
N VAL A 87 -6.29 -14.46 5.69
CA VAL A 87 -7.65 -14.30 5.17
C VAL A 87 -8.14 -15.59 4.53
N GLY A 88 -7.31 -16.26 3.72
CA GLY A 88 -7.65 -17.55 3.13
C GLY A 88 -7.91 -18.65 4.15
N LEU A 89 -7.22 -18.62 5.29
CA LEU A 89 -7.39 -19.58 6.38
C LEU A 89 -8.64 -19.28 7.24
N ILE A 90 -8.91 -18.01 7.53
CA ILE A 90 -9.99 -17.58 8.45
C ILE A 90 -11.35 -17.51 7.74
N THR A 91 -11.38 -17.18 6.46
CA THR A 91 -12.63 -16.92 5.73
C THR A 91 -13.56 -18.13 5.65
N PRO A 92 -13.12 -19.34 5.25
CA PRO A 92 -14.01 -20.50 5.16
C PRO A 92 -14.71 -20.85 6.49
N PRO A 93 -14.00 -21.04 7.63
CA PRO A 93 -14.66 -21.38 8.88
C PRO A 93 -15.56 -20.25 9.41
N LEU A 94 -15.21 -18.98 9.12
CA LEU A 94 -16.04 -17.84 9.50
C LEU A 94 -17.36 -17.80 8.71
N ASN A 95 -17.32 -18.10 7.41
CA ASN A 95 -18.50 -18.17 6.57
C ASN A 95 -19.41 -19.36 6.90
N ASP A 96 -18.82 -20.51 7.25
CA ASP A 96 -19.58 -21.71 7.64
C ASP A 96 -20.28 -21.56 8.99
N ALA A 97 -19.61 -20.93 9.96
CA ALA A 97 -20.17 -20.74 11.30
C ALA A 97 -21.19 -19.60 11.38
N ALA A 98 -20.92 -18.48 10.71
CA ALA A 98 -21.78 -17.30 10.72
C ALA A 98 -21.58 -16.47 9.44
N PRO A 99 -22.37 -16.72 8.37
CA PRO A 99 -22.27 -15.96 7.11
C PRO A 99 -22.35 -14.45 7.35
N PHE A 100 -23.28 -13.99 8.19
CA PHE A 100 -23.35 -12.58 8.59
C PHE A 100 -22.08 -12.08 9.30
N GLY A 101 -21.50 -12.90 10.17
CA GLY A 101 -20.26 -12.59 10.89
C GLY A 101 -19.06 -12.40 9.97
N ALA A 102 -18.97 -13.18 8.89
CA ALA A 102 -17.91 -13.03 7.89
C ALA A 102 -17.95 -11.65 7.20
N PHE A 103 -19.13 -11.24 6.73
CA PHE A 103 -19.27 -9.94 6.07
C PHE A 103 -19.19 -8.76 7.03
N ALA A 104 -19.65 -8.92 8.28
CA ALA A 104 -19.44 -7.93 9.33
C ALA A 104 -17.94 -7.74 9.64
N PHE A 105 -17.16 -8.82 9.68
CA PHE A 105 -15.71 -8.75 9.86
C PHE A 105 -15.04 -7.93 8.73
N TYR A 106 -15.39 -8.17 7.47
CA TYR A 106 -14.86 -7.37 6.36
C TYR A 106 -15.30 -5.90 6.41
N ALA A 107 -16.53 -5.63 6.82
CA ALA A 107 -17.01 -4.25 7.02
C ALA A 107 -16.19 -3.52 8.09
N VAL A 108 -15.86 -4.18 9.21
CA VAL A 108 -15.00 -3.60 10.24
C VAL A 108 -13.58 -3.38 9.72
N MET A 109 -12.98 -4.35 9.02
CA MET A 109 -11.62 -4.21 8.47
C MET A 109 -11.52 -3.07 7.45
N THR A 110 -12.52 -2.92 6.58
CA THR A 110 -12.58 -1.82 5.60
C THR A 110 -12.80 -0.47 6.27
N PHE A 111 -13.59 -0.40 7.35
CA PHE A 111 -13.73 0.80 8.15
C PHE A 111 -12.43 1.20 8.86
N LEU A 112 -11.72 0.24 9.46
CA LEU A 112 -10.40 0.49 10.06
C LEU A 112 -9.39 1.00 9.02
N SER A 113 -9.41 0.42 7.82
CA SER A 113 -8.59 0.90 6.71
C SER A 113 -8.94 2.34 6.31
N PHE A 114 -10.22 2.69 6.26
CA PHE A 114 -10.67 4.07 6.05
C PHE A 114 -10.14 5.01 7.14
N VAL A 115 -10.29 4.66 8.43
CA VAL A 115 -9.80 5.48 9.55
C VAL A 115 -8.28 5.65 9.47
N TRP A 116 -7.55 4.58 9.19
CA TRP A 116 -6.10 4.65 9.03
C TRP A 116 -5.69 5.55 7.86
N THR A 117 -6.38 5.44 6.72
CA THR A 117 -6.15 6.29 5.55
C THR A 117 -6.41 7.76 5.87
N TYR A 118 -7.49 8.05 6.60
CA TYR A 118 -7.85 9.40 6.98
C TYR A 118 -6.85 10.06 7.95
N LEU A 119 -6.29 9.28 8.89
CA LEU A 119 -5.39 9.80 9.93
C LEU A 119 -3.92 9.80 9.53
N PHE A 120 -3.45 8.76 8.83
CA PHE A 120 -2.02 8.49 8.65
C PHE A 120 -1.52 8.65 7.22
N VAL A 121 -2.41 8.70 6.24
CA VAL A 121 -2.01 8.90 4.84
C VAL A 121 -2.17 10.39 4.50
N PRO A 122 -1.10 11.21 4.60
CA PRO A 122 -1.14 12.54 4.04
C PRO A 122 -1.44 12.39 2.54
N GLU A 123 -2.34 13.20 2.01
CA GLU A 123 -2.76 13.06 0.61
C GLU A 123 -1.56 13.35 -0.31
N THR A 124 -0.85 12.30 -0.75
CA THR A 124 0.41 12.34 -1.53
C THR A 124 0.25 12.94 -2.94
N LYS A 125 -0.92 13.48 -3.26
CA LYS A 125 -1.27 13.91 -4.61
C LYS A 125 -0.62 15.27 -4.90
N GLY A 126 0.52 15.26 -5.59
CA GLY A 126 1.13 16.44 -6.21
C GLY A 126 2.41 16.97 -5.55
N ARG A 127 3.04 16.22 -4.65
CA ARG A 127 4.38 16.54 -4.12
C ARG A 127 5.44 15.82 -4.97
N SER A 128 6.52 16.51 -5.34
CA SER A 128 7.65 15.84 -6.00
C SER A 128 8.30 14.84 -5.04
N LEU A 129 8.98 13.81 -5.57
CA LEU A 129 9.72 12.85 -4.73
C LEU A 129 10.73 13.55 -3.80
N GLU A 130 11.24 14.72 -4.20
CA GLU A 130 12.17 15.57 -3.43
C GLU A 130 11.48 16.23 -2.22
N ASP A 131 10.19 16.56 -2.32
CA ASP A 131 9.42 17.10 -1.18
C ASP A 131 9.05 16.01 -0.16
N MET A 132 8.96 14.74 -0.58
CA MET A 132 8.69 13.62 0.33
C MET A 132 9.87 13.38 1.27
N ASP A 133 11.11 13.53 0.77
CA ASP A 133 12.31 13.48 1.62
C ASP A 133 12.28 14.59 2.70
N ALA A 134 11.76 15.78 2.39
CA ALA A 134 11.57 16.85 3.38
C ALA A 134 10.41 16.60 4.37
N VAL A 135 9.35 15.90 3.95
CA VAL A 135 8.21 15.53 4.80
C VAL A 135 8.55 14.38 5.75
N PHE A 136 9.36 13.42 5.31
CA PHE A 136 9.82 12.29 6.11
C PHE A 136 11.15 12.54 6.83
N GLY A 137 11.81 13.68 6.58
CA GLY A 137 13.01 14.13 7.30
C GLY A 137 14.30 13.42 6.88
N ASP A 138 14.46 13.09 5.60
CA ASP A 138 15.59 12.33 5.10
C ASP A 138 16.73 13.25 4.61
N SER A 139 17.75 13.48 5.45
CA SER A 139 19.03 14.12 5.05
C SER A 139 19.96 13.15 4.31
N THR A 140 19.65 11.86 4.33
CA THR A 140 20.54 10.77 3.91
C THR A 140 20.87 10.80 2.42
N ALA A 141 19.92 11.23 1.57
CA ALA A 141 20.17 11.39 0.13
C ALA A 141 21.20 12.50 -0.16
N SER A 142 21.19 13.59 0.64
CA SER A 142 22.20 14.65 0.53
C SER A 142 23.57 14.15 1.00
N GLU A 143 23.61 13.35 2.07
CA GLU A 143 24.83 12.77 2.64
C GLU A 143 25.49 11.75 1.68
N GLU A 144 24.70 10.91 1.01
CA GLU A 144 25.22 9.99 -0.01
C GLU A 144 25.76 10.74 -1.25
N SER A 145 25.09 11.82 -1.67
CA SER A 145 25.55 12.65 -2.79
C SER A 145 26.88 13.33 -2.46
N GLU A 146 27.00 13.89 -1.25
CA GLU A 146 28.24 14.49 -0.77
C GLU A 146 29.37 13.47 -0.65
N SER A 147 29.09 12.27 -0.15
CA SER A 147 30.08 11.21 -0.02
C SER A 147 30.59 10.74 -1.39
N ARG A 148 29.68 10.57 -2.37
CA ARG A 148 30.05 10.28 -3.77
C ARG A 148 30.86 11.39 -4.41
N GLN A 149 30.52 12.66 -4.15
CA GLN A 149 31.31 13.81 -4.62
C GLN A 149 32.70 13.83 -4.01
N ARG A 150 32.85 13.59 -2.71
CA ARG A 150 34.17 13.51 -2.03
C ARG A 150 35.03 12.39 -2.61
N ILE A 151 34.46 11.22 -2.89
CA ILE A 151 35.19 10.10 -3.52
C ILE A 151 35.56 10.43 -4.97
N ALA A 152 34.66 11.05 -5.75
CA ALA A 152 34.99 11.48 -7.10
C ALA A 152 36.12 12.51 -7.11
N GLN A 153 36.11 13.43 -6.15
CA GLN A 153 37.13 14.47 -6.00
C GLN A 153 38.47 13.88 -5.60
N SER A 154 38.51 12.92 -4.68
CA SER A 154 39.75 12.24 -4.29
C SER A 154 40.36 11.44 -5.44
N LEU A 155 39.54 10.79 -6.29
CA LEU A 155 40.04 10.10 -7.48
C LEU A 155 40.64 11.08 -8.51
N LEU A 156 40.05 12.26 -8.66
CA LEU A 156 40.59 13.31 -9.54
C LEU A 156 41.91 13.88 -9.01
N ASP A 157 42.04 14.05 -7.70
CA ASP A 157 43.27 14.53 -7.07
C ASP A 157 44.39 13.47 -7.17
N VAL A 158 44.08 12.19 -6.93
CA VAL A 158 45.05 11.09 -7.15
C VAL A 158 45.54 11.06 -8.60
N ARG A 159 44.61 11.17 -9.56
CA ARG A 159 44.96 11.19 -10.99
C ARG A 159 45.82 12.40 -11.39
N LYS A 160 45.60 13.57 -10.78
CA LYS A 160 46.47 14.74 -10.99
C LYS A 160 47.88 14.51 -10.44
N VAL A 161 48.01 13.85 -9.29
CA VAL A 161 49.33 13.51 -8.73
C VAL A 161 50.08 12.54 -9.65
N GLU A 162 49.39 11.54 -10.21
CA GLU A 162 49.97 10.61 -11.18
C GLU A 162 50.47 11.31 -12.46
N GLU A 163 49.72 12.29 -12.97
CA GLU A 163 50.09 13.06 -14.16
C GLU A 163 51.33 13.95 -13.92
N VAL A 164 51.54 14.39 -12.68
CA VAL A 164 52.70 15.19 -12.26
C VAL A 164 53.93 14.32 -12.00
N GLU A 165 53.75 13.13 -11.41
CA GLU A 165 54.87 12.23 -11.06
C GLU A 165 55.29 11.30 -12.21
N GLY A 166 54.45 11.12 -13.24
CA GLY A 166 54.80 10.37 -14.44
C GLY A 166 54.94 8.85 -14.25
N VAL A 167 54.44 8.29 -13.15
CA VAL A 167 54.56 6.86 -12.83
C VAL A 167 53.17 6.19 -12.72
N PRO A 168 52.79 5.29 -13.65
CA PRO A 168 51.52 4.55 -13.59
C PRO A 168 51.61 3.33 -12.67
N TRP A 169 50.63 3.12 -11.79
CA TRP A 169 50.60 2.04 -10.78
C TRP A 169 50.19 0.65 -11.28
N SER A 170 50.22 0.36 -12.59
CA SER A 170 50.02 -1.00 -13.12
C SER A 170 51.36 -1.66 -13.48
N SER A 171 52.06 -2.15 -12.47
CA SER A 171 53.10 -3.19 -12.59
C SER A 171 52.82 -4.31 -11.60
#